data_AF-A0A091Q0M2-F1
#
_entry.id   AF-A0A091Q0M2-F1
#
_cell.length_a   1.000
_cell.length_b   1.000
_cell.length_c   1.000
_cell.angle_alpha   90.00
_cell.angle_beta   90.00
_cell.angle_gamma   90.00
#
_symmetry.space_group_name_H-M   'P 1'
#
loop_
_entity.id
_entity.type
_entity.pdbx_description
1 polymer ?
#
loop_
_entity_poly.entity_id
_entity_poly.type
_entity_poly.pdbx_seq_one_letter_code
_entity_poly.pdbx_strand_id
1 'polypeptide(L)'
;CSECGKGFSRSIHLIQHQRMHTGERPFLCRECGKSFSQSSHLIQHRRVHTGQKPYTCAECGKSFSQSSNLLKHQRIHTGLKPYVCSECGKIFSDSSTCIKHQRMHTGERPYKCPACGKSFSQHSHLLQHQRAHDGIRPYACGQCGKRFGQSSDLINHARTHTGEKPYKCSQCGRGFSGNSNLIKHTRIHTGEQPYHCAQCGESFRFQPQLMRHQKHHTE
;
A
#
# COMPACT_ATOMS: atom_id res chain seq x y z
N CYS A 1 -10.77 -34.80 -9.39
CA CYS A 1 -9.80 -34.69 -8.29
C CYS A 1 -10.44 -35.33 -7.08
N SER A 2 -9.85 -36.38 -6.52
CA SER A 2 -10.40 -37.13 -5.39
C SER A 2 -10.52 -36.28 -4.12
N GLU A 3 -9.63 -35.31 -3.92
CA GLU A 3 -9.55 -34.53 -2.68
C GLU A 3 -10.54 -33.35 -2.63
N CYS A 4 -10.97 -32.81 -3.78
CA CYS A 4 -11.82 -31.62 -3.82
C CYS A 4 -12.99 -31.72 -4.82
N GLY A 5 -13.21 -32.89 -5.41
CA GLY A 5 -14.29 -33.15 -6.36
C GLY A 5 -14.17 -32.46 -7.73
N LYS A 6 -13.18 -31.59 -7.96
CA LYS A 6 -13.06 -30.85 -9.23
C LYS A 6 -12.81 -31.79 -10.43
N GLY A 7 -13.63 -31.65 -11.47
CA GLY A 7 -13.47 -32.34 -12.75
C GLY A 7 -12.44 -31.66 -13.66
N PHE A 8 -11.68 -32.45 -14.42
CA PHE A 8 -10.70 -31.96 -15.38
C PHE A 8 -10.84 -32.75 -16.69
N SER A 9 -10.86 -32.04 -17.82
CA SER A 9 -10.96 -32.66 -19.14
C SER A 9 -9.65 -33.28 -19.63
N ARG A 10 -8.51 -32.98 -18.99
CA ARG A 10 -7.19 -33.51 -19.34
C ARG A 10 -6.44 -33.98 -18.10
N SER A 11 -5.78 -35.13 -18.19
CA SER A 11 -4.98 -35.73 -17.11
C SER A 11 -3.86 -34.81 -16.63
N ILE A 12 -3.17 -34.12 -17.54
CA ILE A 12 -2.09 -33.17 -17.19
C ILE A 12 -2.56 -32.04 -16.27
N HIS A 13 -3.79 -31.55 -16.46
CA HIS A 13 -4.36 -30.50 -15.63
C HIS A 13 -4.78 -31.04 -14.26
N LEU A 14 -5.25 -32.28 -14.20
CA LEU A 14 -5.53 -32.97 -12.95
C LEU A 14 -4.25 -33.17 -12.13
N ILE A 15 -3.17 -33.68 -12.74
CA ILE A 15 -1.87 -33.88 -12.07
C ILE A 15 -1.32 -32.55 -11.56
N GLN A 16 -1.34 -31.52 -12.41
CA GLN A 16 -0.92 -30.18 -12.01
C GLN A 16 -1.76 -29.61 -10.86
N HIS A 17 -3.06 -29.86 -10.87
CA HIS A 17 -3.97 -29.44 -9.82
C HIS A 17 -3.69 -30.16 -8.50
N GLN A 18 -3.40 -31.47 -8.53
CA GLN A 18 -3.09 -32.26 -7.33
C GLN A 18 -1.86 -31.72 -6.58
N ARG A 19 -0.89 -31.12 -7.29
CA ARG A 19 0.25 -30.44 -6.66
C ARG A 19 -0.14 -29.31 -5.71
N MET A 20 -1.32 -28.72 -5.86
CA MET A 20 -1.80 -27.70 -4.93
C MET A 20 -2.16 -28.29 -3.56
N HIS A 21 -2.56 -29.56 -3.52
CA HIS A 21 -2.90 -30.24 -2.27
C HIS A 21 -1.68 -30.89 -1.63
N THR A 22 -0.85 -31.55 -2.44
CA THR A 22 0.38 -32.19 -1.93
C THR A 22 1.49 -31.18 -1.59
N GLY A 23 1.37 -29.94 -2.08
CA GLY A 23 2.42 -28.93 -1.95
C GLY A 23 3.66 -29.20 -2.81
N GLU A 24 3.61 -30.19 -3.71
CA GLU A 24 4.75 -30.57 -4.56
C GLU A 24 5.16 -29.40 -5.48
N ARG A 25 6.43 -29.02 -5.41
CA ARG A 25 7.00 -27.91 -6.20
C ARG A 25 8.30 -28.36 -6.88
N PRO A 26 8.23 -29.14 -7.96
CA PRO A 26 9.41 -29.79 -8.56
C PRO A 26 10.43 -28.81 -9.17
N PHE A 27 10.01 -27.58 -9.49
CA PHE A 27 10.81 -26.66 -10.27
C PHE A 27 11.54 -25.66 -9.36
N LEU A 28 12.80 -25.94 -9.04
CA LEU A 28 13.63 -25.12 -8.15
C LEU A 28 14.36 -23.99 -8.90
N CYS A 29 14.29 -22.77 -8.35
CA CYS A 29 15.16 -21.66 -8.71
C CYS A 29 16.48 -21.78 -7.96
N ARG A 30 17.58 -22.03 -8.66
CA ARG A 30 18.91 -22.20 -8.05
C ARG A 30 19.48 -20.89 -7.48
N GLU A 31 19.02 -19.74 -7.96
CA GLU A 31 19.53 -18.44 -7.55
C GLU A 31 18.98 -17.97 -6.19
N CYS A 32 17.76 -18.37 -5.81
CA CYS A 32 17.15 -17.97 -4.55
C CYS A 32 16.46 -19.09 -3.77
N GLY A 33 16.61 -20.35 -4.20
CA GLY A 33 16.02 -21.52 -3.55
C GLY A 33 14.50 -21.63 -3.65
N LYS A 34 13.80 -20.70 -4.33
CA LYS A 34 12.34 -20.76 -4.46
C LYS A 34 11.90 -21.85 -5.42
N SER A 35 10.90 -22.64 -5.02
CA SER A 35 10.35 -23.73 -5.82
C SER A 35 8.96 -23.41 -6.39
N PHE A 36 8.61 -24.01 -7.53
CA PHE A 36 7.36 -23.81 -8.25
C PHE A 36 6.73 -25.14 -8.64
N SER A 37 5.39 -25.19 -8.69
CA SER A 37 4.63 -26.36 -9.12
C SER A 37 4.58 -26.54 -10.64
N GLN A 38 5.00 -25.51 -11.39
CA GLN A 38 5.03 -25.49 -12.86
C GLN A 38 6.34 -24.88 -13.38
N SER A 39 6.86 -25.41 -14.49
CA SER A 39 8.08 -24.92 -15.15
C SER A 39 7.91 -23.51 -15.72
N SER A 40 6.74 -23.21 -16.31
CA SER A 40 6.38 -21.89 -16.83
C SER A 40 6.49 -20.79 -15.76
N HIS A 41 6.06 -21.10 -14.53
CA HIS A 41 6.17 -20.18 -13.39
C HIS A 41 7.62 -19.96 -12.97
N LEU A 42 8.47 -20.99 -13.00
CA LEU A 42 9.91 -20.84 -12.75
C LEU A 42 10.57 -19.95 -13.82
N ILE A 43 10.27 -20.17 -15.10
CA ILE A 43 10.81 -19.35 -16.21
C ILE A 43 10.37 -17.90 -16.05
N GLN A 44 9.10 -17.66 -15.73
CA GLN A 44 8.60 -16.32 -15.45
C GLN A 44 9.30 -15.70 -14.23
N HIS A 45 9.51 -16.48 -13.17
CA HIS A 45 10.18 -16.02 -11.96
C HIS A 45 11.64 -15.63 -12.20
N ARG A 46 12.38 -16.34 -13.05
CA ARG A 46 13.77 -16.00 -13.41
C ARG A 46 13.92 -14.60 -14.01
N ARG A 47 12.85 -14.01 -14.56
CA ARG A 47 12.82 -12.61 -15.02
C ARG A 47 13.04 -11.61 -13.88
N VAL A 48 12.78 -12.00 -12.62
CA VAL A 48 13.05 -11.17 -11.45
C VAL A 48 14.55 -11.00 -11.22
N HIS A 49 15.33 -12.04 -11.46
CA HIS A 49 16.79 -12.01 -11.28
C HIS A 49 17.49 -11.32 -12.45
N THR A 50 17.08 -11.64 -13.67
CA THR A 50 17.67 -11.05 -14.89
C THR A 50 17.18 -9.63 -15.17
N GLY A 51 16.11 -9.18 -14.51
CA GLY A 51 15.48 -7.89 -14.79
C GLY A 51 14.74 -7.83 -16.14
N GLN A 52 14.64 -8.95 -16.88
CA GLN A 52 14.02 -8.99 -18.20
C GLN A 52 12.56 -8.52 -18.16
N LYS A 53 12.25 -7.56 -19.03
CA LYS A 53 10.90 -6.99 -19.19
C LYS A 53 10.50 -6.97 -20.67
N PRO A 54 10.10 -8.13 -21.24
CA PRO A 54 9.91 -8.26 -22.69
C PRO A 54 8.74 -7.44 -23.25
N TYR A 55 7.82 -6.98 -22.41
CA TYR A 55 6.58 -6.35 -22.84
C TYR A 55 6.66 -4.84 -22.62
N THR A 56 6.89 -4.09 -23.69
CA THR A 56 7.05 -2.63 -23.64
C THR A 56 5.78 -1.91 -24.07
N CYS A 57 5.38 -0.89 -23.31
CA CYS A 57 4.30 0.00 -23.69
C CYS A 57 4.78 0.96 -24.78
N ALA A 58 4.11 0.93 -25.95
CA ALA A 58 4.46 1.80 -27.06
C ALA A 58 4.27 3.30 -26.76
N GLU A 59 3.30 3.64 -25.91
CA GLU A 59 2.94 5.05 -25.64
C GLU A 59 3.90 5.75 -24.67
N CYS A 60 4.48 5.03 -23.70
CA CYS A 60 5.33 5.63 -22.67
C CYS A 60 6.69 4.94 -22.48
N GLY A 61 7.01 3.94 -23.31
CA GLY A 61 8.26 3.18 -23.26
C GLY A 61 8.41 2.28 -22.01
N LYS A 62 7.42 2.22 -21.11
CA LYS A 62 7.52 1.45 -19.87
C LYS A 62 7.41 -0.05 -20.13
N SER A 63 8.40 -0.82 -19.66
CA SER A 63 8.45 -2.26 -19.86
C SER A 63 7.99 -3.08 -18.64
N PHE A 64 7.42 -4.26 -18.91
CA PHE A 64 6.85 -5.19 -17.95
C PHE A 64 7.38 -6.61 -18.18
N SER A 65 7.49 -7.39 -17.10
CA SER A 65 7.93 -8.79 -17.17
C SER A 65 6.83 -9.77 -17.58
N GLN A 66 5.57 -9.32 -17.61
CA GLN A 66 4.39 -10.11 -17.99
C GLN A 66 3.46 -9.29 -18.88
N SER A 67 2.86 -9.93 -19.89
CA SER A 67 1.93 -9.29 -20.84
C SER A 67 0.66 -8.80 -20.14
N SER A 68 0.14 -9.55 -19.19
CA SER A 68 -1.02 -9.18 -18.38
C SER A 68 -0.81 -7.86 -17.62
N ASN A 69 0.41 -7.60 -17.14
CA ASN A 69 0.76 -6.35 -16.48
C ASN A 69 0.84 -5.18 -17.46
N LEU A 70 1.35 -5.41 -18.67
CA LEU A 70 1.31 -4.40 -19.75
C LEU A 70 -0.14 -4.06 -20.11
N LEU A 71 -1.00 -5.07 -20.30
CA LEU A 71 -2.41 -4.84 -20.65
C LEU A 71 -3.15 -4.06 -19.55
N LYS A 72 -2.90 -4.38 -18.28
CA LYS A 72 -3.41 -3.59 -17.14
C LYS A 72 -2.87 -2.16 -17.14
N HIS A 73 -1.60 -1.98 -17.49
CA HIS A 73 -0.98 -0.65 -17.56
C HIS A 73 -1.56 0.21 -18.68
N GLN A 74 -1.83 -0.35 -19.86
CA GLN A 74 -2.41 0.39 -21.00
C GLN A 74 -3.76 1.04 -20.67
N ARG A 75 -4.50 0.51 -19.68
CA ARG A 75 -5.73 1.14 -19.15
C ARG A 75 -5.52 2.55 -18.59
N ILE A 76 -4.29 2.91 -18.22
CA ILE A 76 -3.95 4.26 -17.76
C ILE A 76 -4.04 5.25 -18.93
N HIS A 77 -3.60 4.84 -20.12
CA HIS A 77 -3.60 5.73 -21.28
C HIS A 77 -4.95 5.79 -21.97
N THR A 78 -5.63 4.65 -22.10
CA THR A 78 -6.98 4.61 -22.68
C THR A 78 -8.06 5.15 -21.75
N GLY A 79 -7.73 5.40 -20.47
CA GLY A 79 -8.70 5.79 -19.45
C GLY A 79 -9.73 4.71 -19.10
N LEU A 80 -9.62 3.50 -19.66
CA LEU A 80 -10.53 2.39 -19.40
C LEU A 80 -10.44 1.96 -17.94
N LYS A 81 -11.44 2.32 -17.15
CA LYS A 81 -11.55 1.94 -15.74
C LYS A 81 -12.81 1.06 -15.57
N PRO A 82 -12.71 -0.25 -15.84
CA PRO A 82 -13.90 -1.12 -15.88
C PRO A 82 -14.48 -1.43 -14.50
N TYR A 83 -13.80 -1.04 -13.41
CA TYR A 83 -14.24 -1.38 -12.05
C TYR A 83 -14.71 -0.12 -11.32
N VAL A 84 -16.04 0.00 -11.16
CA VAL A 84 -16.70 1.10 -10.46
C VAL A 84 -17.01 0.66 -9.03
N CYS A 85 -16.74 1.51 -8.05
CA CYS A 85 -17.21 1.33 -6.69
C CYS A 85 -18.68 1.75 -6.61
N SER A 86 -19.59 0.83 -6.26
CA SER A 86 -21.02 1.11 -6.08
C SER A 86 -21.30 2.24 -5.10
N GLU A 87 -20.60 2.27 -3.96
CA GLU A 87 -20.88 3.20 -2.86
C GLU A 87 -20.51 4.66 -3.14
N CYS A 88 -19.52 4.93 -4.00
CA CYS A 88 -19.01 6.30 -4.18
C CYS A 88 -18.69 6.66 -5.63
N GLY A 89 -19.03 5.79 -6.59
CA GLY A 89 -18.78 6.00 -8.02
C GLY A 89 -17.31 6.03 -8.43
N LYS A 90 -16.35 5.90 -7.50
CA LYS A 90 -14.91 5.93 -7.83
C LYS A 90 -14.55 4.77 -8.75
N ILE A 91 -13.74 5.08 -9.76
CA ILE A 91 -13.42 4.14 -10.83
C ILE A 91 -11.94 3.71 -10.77
N PHE A 92 -11.70 2.41 -10.95
CA PHE A 92 -10.40 1.76 -10.83
C PHE A 92 -10.05 0.99 -12.11
N SER A 93 -8.76 0.95 -12.44
CA SER A 93 -8.22 0.19 -13.58
C SER A 93 -7.98 -1.29 -13.27
N ASP A 94 -8.02 -1.69 -11.99
CA ASP A 94 -7.76 -3.06 -11.51
C ASP A 94 -8.78 -3.48 -10.43
N SER A 95 -9.34 -4.69 -10.59
CA SER A 95 -10.42 -5.20 -9.73
C SER A 95 -9.96 -5.37 -8.29
N SER A 96 -8.73 -5.86 -8.08
CA SER A 96 -8.17 -6.07 -6.74
C SER A 96 -8.00 -4.75 -5.99
N THR A 97 -7.71 -3.67 -6.72
CA THR A 97 -7.64 -2.32 -6.15
C THR A 97 -9.04 -1.79 -5.80
N CYS A 98 -10.04 -2.04 -6.65
CA CYS A 98 -11.44 -1.71 -6.35
C CYS A 98 -11.95 -2.44 -5.10
N ILE A 99 -11.72 -3.75 -4.98
CA ILE A 99 -12.11 -4.56 -3.82
C ILE A 99 -11.45 -4.03 -2.53
N LYS A 100 -10.15 -3.74 -2.58
CA LYS A 100 -9.44 -3.15 -1.43
C LYS A 100 -10.01 -1.78 -1.04
N HIS A 101 -10.44 -0.98 -2.01
CA HIS A 101 -11.10 0.29 -1.76
C HIS A 101 -12.48 0.10 -1.13
N GLN A 102 -13.28 -0.85 -1.60
CA GLN A 102 -14.61 -1.14 -1.06
C GLN A 102 -14.59 -1.47 0.43
N ARG A 103 -13.50 -2.08 0.93
CA ARG A 103 -13.28 -2.31 2.37
C ARG A 103 -13.31 -1.04 3.23
N MET A 104 -13.06 0.12 2.64
CA MET A 104 -13.17 1.40 3.35
C MET A 104 -14.61 1.77 3.65
N HIS A 105 -15.55 1.35 2.79
CA HIS A 105 -16.99 1.61 2.97
C HIS A 105 -17.62 0.58 3.90
N THR A 106 -17.27 -0.70 3.72
CA THR A 106 -17.81 -1.78 4.55
C THR A 106 -17.18 -1.86 5.94
N GLY A 107 -16.04 -1.20 6.15
CA GLY A 107 -15.26 -1.33 7.38
C GLY A 107 -14.59 -2.70 7.55
N GLU A 108 -14.57 -3.55 6.51
CA GLU A 108 -13.96 -4.88 6.56
C GLU A 108 -12.46 -4.78 6.86
N ARG A 109 -12.02 -5.42 7.94
CA ARG A 109 -10.61 -5.44 8.37
C ARG A 109 -10.14 -6.89 8.60
N PRO A 110 -9.87 -7.66 7.53
CA PRO A 110 -9.60 -9.09 7.64
C PRO A 110 -8.30 -9.44 8.37
N TYR A 111 -7.37 -8.50 8.45
CA TYR A 111 -6.01 -8.76 8.93
C TYR A 111 -5.89 -8.31 10.37
N LYS A 112 -6.00 -9.24 11.32
CA LYS A 112 -5.90 -8.99 12.76
C LYS A 112 -4.47 -9.15 13.27
N CYS A 113 -4.00 -8.19 14.06
CA CYS A 113 -2.75 -8.29 14.78
C CYS A 113 -2.90 -9.25 15.96
N PRO A 114 -2.12 -10.34 16.04
CA PRO A 114 -2.24 -11.29 17.13
C PRO A 114 -1.78 -10.71 18.48
N ALA A 115 -0.83 -9.75 18.46
CA ALA A 115 -0.25 -9.19 19.68
C ALA A 115 -1.16 -8.19 20.40
N CYS A 116 -1.97 -7.40 19.67
CA CYS A 116 -2.81 -6.36 20.28
C CYS A 116 -4.27 -6.37 19.81
N GLY A 117 -4.65 -7.35 19.00
CA GLY A 117 -6.02 -7.50 18.48
C GLY A 117 -6.45 -6.46 17.44
N LYS A 118 -5.63 -5.44 17.13
CA LYS A 118 -5.98 -4.40 16.14
C LYS A 118 -6.10 -5.01 14.73
N SER A 119 -7.17 -4.64 14.03
CA SER A 119 -7.45 -5.14 12.68
C SER A 119 -7.15 -4.11 11.58
N PHE A 120 -6.78 -4.59 10.40
CA PHE A 120 -6.39 -3.80 9.24
C PHE A 120 -7.12 -4.27 7.98
N SER A 121 -7.44 -3.35 7.06
CA SER A 121 -8.07 -3.66 5.77
C SER A 121 -7.09 -4.23 4.73
N GLN A 122 -5.78 -4.06 4.98
CA GLN A 122 -4.70 -4.54 4.13
C GLN A 122 -3.59 -5.22 4.94
N HIS A 123 -3.06 -6.32 4.41
CA HIS A 123 -1.99 -7.09 5.04
C HIS A 123 -0.69 -6.29 5.19
N SER A 124 -0.36 -5.44 4.21
CA SER A 124 0.82 -4.56 4.27
C SER A 124 0.80 -3.62 5.48
N HIS A 125 -0.39 -3.10 5.83
CA HIS A 125 -0.56 -2.25 7.00
C HIS A 125 -0.42 -3.04 8.31
N LEU A 126 -0.89 -4.29 8.34
CA LEU A 126 -0.65 -5.19 9.47
C LEU A 126 0.86 -5.43 9.68
N LEU A 127 1.59 -5.80 8.61
CA LEU A 127 3.04 -6.02 8.71
C LEU A 127 3.80 -4.76 9.15
N GLN A 128 3.40 -3.60 8.64
CA GLN A 128 3.97 -2.32 9.06
C GLN A 128 3.70 -2.04 10.54
N HIS A 129 2.48 -2.31 10.99
CA HIS A 129 2.09 -2.17 12.39
C HIS A 129 2.87 -3.13 13.31
N GLN A 130 3.07 -4.37 12.90
CA GLN A 130 3.84 -5.35 13.67
C GLN A 130 5.29 -4.91 13.91
N ARG A 131 5.93 -4.27 12.92
CA ARG A 131 7.28 -3.69 13.12
C ARG A 131 7.34 -2.69 14.27
N ALA A 132 6.23 -1.99 14.57
CA ALA A 132 6.18 -1.06 15.68
C ALA A 132 6.16 -1.79 17.05
N HIS A 133 5.59 -3.00 17.12
CA HIS A 133 5.67 -3.83 18.32
C HIS A 133 7.10 -4.30 18.57
N ASP A 134 7.77 -4.78 17.53
CA ASP A 134 9.13 -5.31 17.63
C ASP A 134 10.21 -4.21 17.71
N GLY A 135 9.80 -2.94 17.68
CA GLY A 135 10.73 -1.81 17.62
C GLY A 135 11.58 -1.75 16.34
N ILE A 136 11.24 -2.55 15.32
CA ILE A 136 12.01 -2.68 14.08
C ILE A 136 11.90 -1.38 13.28
N ARG A 137 13.04 -0.69 13.16
CA ARG A 137 13.21 0.53 12.35
C ARG A 137 14.24 0.26 11.27
N PRO A 138 13.84 -0.28 10.10
CA PRO A 138 14.79 -0.77 9.11
C PRO A 138 15.47 0.37 8.35
N TYR A 139 14.91 1.58 8.36
CA TYR A 139 15.40 2.70 7.58
C TYR A 139 16.26 3.62 8.45
N ALA A 140 17.58 3.65 8.21
CA ALA A 140 18.52 4.51 8.93
C ALA A 140 18.95 5.71 8.07
N CYS A 141 19.10 6.87 8.71
CA CYS A 141 19.68 8.05 8.09
C CYS A 141 21.20 7.94 8.06
N GLY A 142 21.81 7.99 6.87
CA GLY A 142 23.26 7.93 6.72
C GLY A 142 24.01 9.13 7.33
N GLN A 143 23.36 10.28 7.50
CA GLN A 143 24.00 11.49 8.02
C GLN A 143 23.99 11.61 9.55
N CYS A 144 22.95 11.10 10.23
CA CYS A 144 22.81 11.26 11.68
C CYS A 144 22.46 9.96 12.44
N GLY A 145 22.42 8.83 11.75
CA GLY A 145 22.12 7.51 12.34
C GLY A 145 20.67 7.28 12.79
N LYS A 146 19.81 8.31 12.77
CA LYS A 146 18.40 8.20 13.19
C LYS A 146 17.65 7.14 12.39
N ARG A 147 16.87 6.31 13.08
CA ARG A 147 16.13 5.18 12.49
C ARG A 147 14.62 5.41 12.45
N PHE A 148 14.01 4.95 11.37
CA PHE A 148 12.59 5.12 11.04
C PHE A 148 11.92 3.79 10.69
N GLY A 149 10.64 3.67 11.03
CA GLY A 149 9.82 2.50 10.70
C GLY A 149 9.37 2.47 9.23
N GLN A 150 9.35 3.63 8.56
CA GLN A 150 8.93 3.79 7.17
C GLN A 150 9.97 4.56 6.35
N SER A 151 10.08 4.24 5.06
CA SER A 151 11.00 4.93 4.14
C SER A 151 10.59 6.37 3.88
N SER A 152 9.29 6.66 3.82
CA SER A 152 8.77 8.03 3.67
C SER A 152 9.20 8.95 4.81
N ASP A 153 9.25 8.43 6.03
CA ASP A 153 9.68 9.18 7.20
C ASP A 153 11.17 9.48 7.14
N LEU A 154 11.98 8.50 6.69
CA LEU A 154 13.40 8.72 6.41
C LEU A 154 13.61 9.78 5.32
N ILE A 155 12.86 9.74 4.21
CA ILE A 155 12.98 10.74 3.13
C ILE A 155 12.61 12.13 3.65
N ASN A 156 11.48 12.26 4.36
CA ASN A 156 11.07 13.53 4.95
C ASN A 156 12.09 14.05 5.97
N HIS A 157 12.71 13.14 6.74
CA HIS A 157 13.78 13.49 7.66
C HIS A 157 15.05 13.92 6.93
N ALA A 158 15.46 13.22 5.87
CA ALA A 158 16.65 13.57 5.10
C ALA A 158 16.58 15.00 4.54
N ARG A 159 15.38 15.47 4.17
CA ARG A 159 15.15 16.86 3.76
C ARG A 159 15.52 17.88 4.83
N THR A 160 15.47 17.53 6.11
CA THR A 160 15.87 18.43 7.20
C THR A 160 17.36 18.75 7.20
N HIS A 161 18.20 17.87 6.66
CA HIS A 161 19.63 18.12 6.52
C HIS A 161 19.95 18.97 5.29
N THR A 162 19.23 18.73 4.20
CA THR A 162 19.42 19.47 2.93
C THR A 162 18.73 20.84 2.90
N GLY A 163 17.76 21.07 3.79
CA GLY A 163 16.87 22.23 3.75
C GLY A 163 15.80 22.20 2.66
N GLU A 164 15.70 21.13 1.86
CA GLU A 164 14.74 21.01 0.76
C GLU A 164 13.29 21.14 1.25
N LYS A 165 12.53 22.04 0.62
CA LYS A 165 11.12 22.31 0.92
C LYS A 165 10.27 22.26 -0.35
N PRO A 166 9.96 21.04 -0.87
CA PRO A 166 9.26 20.89 -2.13
C PRO A 166 7.83 21.42 -2.10
N TYR A 167 7.20 21.42 -0.92
CA TYR A 167 5.79 21.74 -0.75
C TYR A 167 5.65 23.21 -0.35
N LYS A 168 5.24 24.06 -1.29
CA LYS A 168 5.05 25.50 -1.06
C LYS A 168 3.58 25.84 -0.85
N CYS A 169 3.29 26.68 0.14
CA CYS A 169 1.96 27.25 0.31
C CYS A 169 1.72 28.30 -0.79
N SER A 170 0.63 28.15 -1.54
CA SER A 170 0.25 29.11 -2.59
C SER A 170 -0.15 30.47 -2.04
N GLN A 171 -0.64 30.54 -0.79
CA GLN A 171 -1.16 31.78 -0.21
C GLN A 171 -0.07 32.65 0.43
N CYS A 172 0.97 32.04 1.03
CA CYS A 172 2.02 32.78 1.74
C CYS A 172 3.46 32.43 1.30
N GLY A 173 3.62 31.57 0.30
CA GLY A 173 4.94 31.16 -0.23
C GLY A 173 5.76 30.25 0.69
N ARG A 174 5.33 30.02 1.94
CA ARG A 174 6.09 29.22 2.91
C ARG A 174 6.29 27.78 2.44
N GLY A 175 7.54 27.33 2.45
CA GLY A 175 7.94 25.97 2.10
C GLY A 175 7.93 24.99 3.27
N PHE A 176 7.57 23.73 3.00
CA PHE A 176 7.52 22.62 3.93
C PHE A 176 8.25 21.39 3.37
N SER A 177 8.88 20.62 4.25
CA SER A 177 9.58 19.37 3.90
C SER A 177 8.64 18.19 3.63
N GLY A 178 7.36 18.29 3.99
CA GLY A 178 6.38 17.23 3.78
C GLY A 178 4.98 17.78 3.52
N ASN A 179 4.22 17.11 2.64
CA ASN A 179 2.87 17.55 2.24
C ASN A 179 1.90 17.64 3.42
N SER A 180 1.97 16.70 4.36
CA SER A 180 1.11 16.71 5.56
C SER A 180 1.32 17.96 6.43
N ASN A 181 2.53 18.52 6.44
CA ASN A 181 2.83 19.76 7.15
C ASN A 181 2.24 20.96 6.42
N LEU A 182 2.30 20.97 5.08
CA LEU A 182 1.64 21.98 4.26
C LEU A 182 0.11 21.96 4.48
N ILE A 183 -0.53 20.78 4.43
CA ILE A 183 -1.99 20.66 4.66
C ILE A 183 -2.39 21.16 6.07
N LYS A 184 -1.60 20.85 7.10
CA LYS A 184 -1.85 21.39 8.45
C LYS A 184 -1.71 22.92 8.48
N HIS A 185 -0.73 23.45 7.75
CA HIS A 185 -0.52 24.89 7.64
C HIS A 185 -1.65 25.60 6.89
N THR A 186 -2.18 25.02 5.80
CA THR A 186 -3.25 25.67 5.01
C THR A 186 -4.52 25.93 5.82
N ARG A 187 -4.77 25.18 6.90
CA ARG A 187 -5.86 25.43 7.85
C ARG A 187 -5.80 26.80 8.53
N ILE A 188 -4.61 27.39 8.60
CA ILE A 188 -4.44 28.76 9.12
C ILE A 188 -5.15 29.74 8.21
N HIS A 189 -5.08 29.53 6.90
CA HIS A 189 -5.67 30.43 5.92
C HIS A 189 -7.14 30.13 5.64
N THR A 190 -7.52 28.85 5.57
CA THR A 190 -8.90 28.46 5.30
C THR A 190 -9.83 28.60 6.50
N GLY A 191 -9.27 28.76 7.71
CA GLY A 191 -10.05 28.77 8.94
C GLY A 191 -10.63 27.41 9.34
N GLU A 192 -10.32 26.32 8.62
CA GLU A 192 -10.87 24.99 8.90
C GLU A 192 -10.55 24.52 10.33
N GLN A 193 -11.60 24.11 11.05
CA GLN A 193 -11.51 23.59 12.42
C GLN A 193 -12.12 22.18 12.52
N PRO A 194 -11.36 21.13 12.16
CA PRO A 194 -11.92 19.77 12.04
C PRO A 194 -12.22 19.10 13.39
N TYR A 195 -11.68 19.62 14.49
CA TYR A 195 -11.71 18.95 15.79
C TYR A 195 -12.78 19.59 16.68
N HIS A 196 -13.89 18.90 16.90
CA HIS A 196 -14.99 19.38 17.72
C HIS A 196 -14.95 18.78 19.13
N CYS A 197 -15.30 19.59 20.12
CA CYS A 197 -15.56 19.13 21.48
C CYS A 197 -16.97 18.55 21.55
N ALA A 198 -17.10 17.29 21.96
CA ALA A 198 -18.41 16.64 22.09
C ALA A 198 -19.26 17.22 23.24
N GLN A 199 -18.66 17.87 24.23
CA GLN A 199 -19.36 18.41 25.40
C GLN A 199 -19.94 19.81 25.14
N CYS A 200 -19.20 20.70 24.47
CA CYS A 200 -19.63 22.09 24.27
C CYS A 200 -19.74 22.52 22.79
N GLY A 201 -19.41 21.64 21.84
CA GLY A 201 -19.48 21.94 20.41
C GLY A 201 -18.34 22.83 19.87
N GLU A 202 -17.45 23.34 20.73
CA GLU A 202 -16.34 24.19 20.29
C GLU A 202 -15.42 23.46 19.30
N SER A 203 -15.02 24.18 18.26
CA SER A 203 -14.20 23.64 17.18
C SER A 203 -12.79 24.20 17.22
N PHE A 204 -11.81 23.34 16.97
CA PHE A 204 -10.39 23.62 17.05
C PHE A 204 -9.69 23.26 15.75
N ARG A 205 -8.64 24.02 15.43
CA ARG A 205 -7.82 23.80 14.23
C ARG A 205 -6.88 22.60 14.36
N PHE A 206 -6.40 22.35 15.58
CA PHE A 206 -5.44 21.28 15.88
C PHE A 206 -5.86 20.44 17.07
N GLN A 207 -5.62 19.13 16.98
CA GLN A 207 -5.96 18.16 18.04
C GLN A 207 -5.37 18.50 19.42
N PRO A 208 -4.13 19.01 19.57
CA PRO A 208 -3.61 19.41 20.88
C PRO A 208 -4.41 20.55 21.54
N GLN A 209 -5.05 21.43 20.75
CA GLN A 209 -5.89 22.48 21.29
C GLN A 209 -7.18 21.90 21.89
N LEU A 210 -7.83 20.98 21.16
CA LEU A 210 -8.99 20.24 21.65
C LEU A 210 -8.63 19.45 22.91
N MET A 211 -7.52 18.70 22.92
CA MET A 211 -7.10 17.91 24.08
C MET A 211 -6.87 18.78 25.33
N ARG A 212 -6.30 19.99 25.16
CA ARG A 212 -6.14 20.94 26.26
C ARG A 212 -7.48 21.50 26.73
N HIS A 213 -8.37 21.83 25.80
CA HIS A 213 -9.72 22.29 26.13
C HIS A 213 -10.52 21.22 26.89
N GLN A 214 -10.48 19.97 26.44
CA GLN A 214 -11.20 18.86 27.08
C GLN A 214 -10.80 18.62 28.54
N LYS A 215 -9.57 18.96 28.93
CA LYS A 215 -9.14 18.88 30.34
C LYS A 215 -9.95 19.81 31.26
N HIS A 216 -10.45 20.93 30.74
CA HIS A 216 -11.25 21.88 31.52
C HIS A 216 -12.69 21.39 31.78
N HIS A 217 -13.12 20.32 31.12
CA HIS A 217 -14.42 19.67 31.37
C HIS A 217 -14.30 18.46 32.30
N THR A 218 -13.07 18.06 32.64
CA THR A 218 -12.79 16.94 33.55
C THR A 218 -12.35 17.42 34.94
N GLU A 219 -12.27 18.74 35.13
CA GLU A 219 -12.14 19.44 36.41
C GLU A 219 -13.51 20.00 36.81
#